data_AF-A0A535LTB4-F1
#
_entry.id   AF-A0A535LTB4-F1
#
_cell.length_a   1.000
_cell.length_b   1.000
_cell.length_c   1.000
_cell.angle_alpha   90.00
_cell.angle_beta   90.00
_cell.angle_gamma   90.00
#
_symmetry.space_group_name_H-M   'P 1'
#
loop_
_entity.id
_entity.type
_entity.pdbx_description
1 polymer ?
#
loop_
_entity_poly.entity_id
_entity_poly.type
_entity_poly.pdbx_seq_one_letter_code
_entity_poly.pdbx_strand_id
1 'polypeptide(L)'
;QIAVMGPEAAVNAVYANRIAAIEDPAERAAFVAERRAEYEADVDLLRLASDLVVDAVVEPEDLRGELVRRLAMAEGKDRSFTKRRHGVPPV
;
A
#
# COMPACT_ATOMS: atom_id res chain seq x y z
N GLN A 1 6.18 2.05 3.91
CA GLN A 1 5.12 2.77 3.18
C GLN A 1 4.34 1.75 2.37
N ILE A 2 3.01 1.79 2.41
CA ILE A 2 2.14 0.88 1.65
C ILE A 2 1.30 1.76 0.72
N ALA A 3 1.47 1.55 -0.58
CA ALA A 3 0.79 2.30 -1.64
C ALA A 3 0.62 1.42 -2.88
N VAL A 4 -0.24 1.83 -3.81
CA VAL A 4 -0.47 1.09 -5.07
C VAL A 4 0.78 1.08 -5.96
N MET A 5 1.50 2.20 -6.00
CA MET A 5 2.74 2.37 -6.79
C MET A 5 3.63 3.47 -6.18
N GLY A 6 4.84 3.63 -6.71
CA GLY A 6 5.72 4.72 -6.29
C GLY A 6 5.20 6.11 -6.70
N PRO A 7 5.60 7.18 -5.99
CA PRO A 7 5.06 8.53 -6.16
C PRO A 7 5.22 9.07 -7.58
N GLU A 8 6.37 8.83 -8.21
CA GLU A 8 6.62 9.28 -9.59
C GLU A 8 5.70 8.60 -10.60
N ALA A 9 5.49 7.29 -10.46
CA ALA A 9 4.58 6.55 -11.31
C ALA A 9 3.12 6.98 -11.08
N ALA A 10 2.73 7.21 -9.83
CA ALA A 10 1.40 7.67 -9.46
C ALA A 10 1.09 9.05 -10.05
N VAL A 11 2.01 10.02 -9.88
CA VAL A 11 1.84 11.37 -10.42
C VAL A 11 1.76 11.35 -11.94
N ASN A 12 2.61 10.59 -12.61
CA ASN A 12 2.54 10.47 -14.07
C ASN A 12 1.24 9.79 -14.53
N ALA A 13 0.77 8.74 -13.85
CA ALA A 13 -0.47 8.05 -14.21
C ALA A 13 -1.70 8.96 -14.09
N VAL A 14 -1.75 9.83 -13.08
CA VAL A 14 -2.88 10.74 -12.82
C VAL A 14 -2.79 12.01 -13.65
N TYR A 15 -1.59 12.59 -13.79
CA TYR A 15 -1.39 13.94 -14.32
C TYR A 15 -0.65 13.99 -15.67
N ALA A 16 -0.46 12.87 -16.38
CA ALA A 16 0.27 12.82 -17.66
C ALA A 16 -0.08 13.97 -18.62
N ASN A 17 -1.38 14.17 -18.89
CA ASN A 17 -1.83 15.22 -19.81
C ASN A 17 -1.54 16.63 -19.29
N ARG A 18 -1.67 16.85 -17.97
CA ARG A 18 -1.40 18.14 -17.35
C ARG A 18 0.10 18.46 -17.42
N ILE A 19 0.94 17.48 -17.11
CA ILE A 19 2.40 17.59 -17.19
C ILE A 19 2.84 17.88 -18.63
N ALA A 20 2.24 17.19 -19.61
CA ALA A 20 2.55 17.40 -21.03
C ALA A 20 2.14 18.77 -21.55
N ALA A 21 1.10 19.40 -20.97
CA ALA A 21 0.64 20.73 -21.34
C ALA A 21 1.50 21.87 -20.76
N ILE A 22 2.42 21.60 -19.83
CA ILE A 22 3.33 22.61 -19.26
C ILE A 22 4.56 22.73 -20.16
N GLU A 23 4.67 23.85 -20.87
CA GLU A 23 5.76 24.10 -21.83
C GLU A 23 7.08 24.39 -21.13
N ASP A 24 7.07 25.20 -20.07
CA ASP A 24 8.26 25.53 -19.30
C ASP A 24 8.80 24.29 -18.54
N PRO A 25 10.03 23.84 -18.83
CA PRO A 25 10.66 22.74 -18.10
C PRO A 25 10.77 22.99 -16.60
N ALA A 26 10.99 24.22 -16.16
CA ALA A 26 11.15 24.54 -14.74
C ALA A 26 9.81 24.44 -13.99
N GLU A 27 8.75 25.05 -14.53
CA GLU A 27 7.39 24.93 -13.98
C GLU A 27 6.92 23.47 -13.93
N ARG A 28 7.18 22.70 -14.99
CA ARG A 28 6.84 21.28 -15.05
C ARG A 28 7.54 20.46 -13.97
N ALA A 29 8.84 20.69 -13.78
CA ALA A 29 9.60 20.01 -12.74
C ALA A 29 9.10 20.37 -11.34
N ALA A 30 8.77 21.65 -11.11
CA ALA A 30 8.20 22.12 -9.85
C ALA A 30 6.83 21.47 -9.56
N PHE A 31 5.94 21.42 -10.56
CA PHE A 31 4.63 20.79 -10.43
C PHE A 31 4.73 19.30 -10.10
N VAL A 32 5.60 18.56 -10.79
CA VAL A 32 5.81 17.13 -10.50
C VAL A 32 6.38 16.94 -9.09
N ALA A 33 7.34 17.76 -8.67
CA ALA A 33 7.91 17.68 -7.33
C ALA A 33 6.86 17.96 -6.23
N GLU A 34 6.02 18.98 -6.42
CA GLU A 34 4.92 19.31 -5.50
C GLU A 34 3.95 18.14 -5.37
N ARG A 35 3.47 17.58 -6.49
CA ARG A 35 2.50 16.46 -6.48
C ARG A 35 3.10 15.18 -5.91
N ARG A 36 4.40 14.95 -6.09
CA ARG A 36 5.10 13.83 -5.46
C ARG A 36 5.16 13.98 -3.95
N ALA A 37 5.50 15.17 -3.46
CA ALA A 37 5.55 15.45 -2.03
C ALA A 37 4.17 15.33 -1.37
N GLU A 38 3.12 15.82 -2.05
CA GLU A 38 1.73 15.63 -1.61
C GLU A 38 1.36 14.14 -1.53
N TYR A 39 1.66 13.38 -2.59
CA TYR A 39 1.41 11.93 -2.59
C TYR A 39 2.15 11.20 -1.46
N GLU A 40 3.43 11.53 -1.23
CA GLU A 40 4.22 10.92 -0.17
C GLU A 40 3.67 11.24 1.23
N ALA A 41 3.17 12.45 1.45
CA ALA A 41 2.52 12.83 2.71
C ALA A 41 1.21 12.07 2.94
N ASP A 42 0.48 11.74 1.89
CA ASP A 42 -0.79 11.00 1.98
C ASP A 42 -0.60 9.49 2.21
N VAL A 43 0.61 8.96 2.03
CA VAL A 43 0.92 7.54 2.31
C VAL A 43 1.12 7.34 3.81
N ASP A 44 0.00 7.12 4.49
CA ASP A 44 -0.08 6.99 5.95
C ASP A 44 -0.60 5.61 6.40
N LEU A 45 0.14 4.96 7.32
CA LEU A 45 -0.24 3.69 7.92
C LEU A 45 -1.47 3.80 8.83
N LEU A 46 -1.69 4.95 9.47
CA LEU A 46 -2.85 5.16 10.35
C LEU A 46 -4.14 5.27 9.55
N ARG A 47 -4.08 5.89 8.37
CA ARG A 47 -5.18 5.87 7.41
C ARG A 47 -5.52 4.43 6.99
N LEU A 48 -4.50 3.62 6.68
CA LEU A 48 -4.71 2.20 6.32
C LEU A 48 -5.33 1.37 7.45
N ALA A 49 -4.97 1.66 8.71
CA ALA A 49 -5.61 1.04 9.87
C ALA A 49 -7.07 1.47 10.01
N SER A 50 -7.38 2.75 9.76
CA SER A 50 -8.75 3.29 9.77
C SER A 50 -9.61 2.67 8.67
N ASP A 51 -9.01 2.38 7.51
CA ASP A 51 -9.64 1.72 6.37
C ASP A 51 -9.70 0.17 6.52
N LEU A 52 -9.24 -0.38 7.66
CA LEU A 52 -9.18 -1.82 7.95
C LEU A 52 -8.34 -2.63 6.94
N VAL A 53 -7.40 -1.98 6.25
CA VAL A 53 -6.43 -2.65 5.38
C VAL A 53 -5.37 -3.39 6.20
N VAL A 54 -5.01 -2.83 7.36
CA VAL A 54 -4.14 -3.47 8.36
C VAL A 54 -4.83 -3.52 9.71
N ASP A 55 -4.73 -4.65 10.41
CA ASP A 55 -5.43 -4.85 11.68
C ASP A 55 -4.82 -4.07 12.86
N ALA A 56 -3.51 -3.80 12.81
CA ALA A 56 -2.81 -3.05 13.85
C ALA A 56 -1.51 -2.43 13.33
N VAL A 57 -1.17 -1.27 13.89
CA VAL A 57 0.17 -0.65 13.82
C VAL A 57 0.81 -0.83 15.19
N VAL A 58 2.01 -1.43 15.24
CA VAL A 58 2.69 -1.78 16.49
C VAL A 58 4.13 -1.28 16.46
N GLU A 59 4.67 -0.94 17.62
CA GLU A 59 6.08 -0.61 17.75
C GLU A 59 6.97 -1.84 17.50
N PRO A 60 8.17 -1.67 16.93
CA PRO A 60 9.04 -2.79 16.57
C PRO A 60 9.39 -3.73 17.73
N GLU A 61 9.62 -3.20 18.92
CA GLU A 61 9.94 -3.96 20.13
C GLU A 61 8.78 -4.86 20.61
N ASP A 62 7.54 -4.46 20.36
CA ASP A 62 6.34 -5.19 20.77
C ASP A 62 5.96 -6.30 19.78
N LEU A 63 6.54 -6.29 18.58
CA LEU A 63 6.20 -7.20 17.48
C LEU A 63 6.26 -8.67 17.89
N ARG A 64 7.29 -9.08 18.65
CA ARG A 64 7.43 -10.47 19.11
C ARG A 64 6.24 -10.88 19.99
N GLY A 65 5.85 -10.02 20.92
CA GLY A 65 4.72 -10.28 21.81
C GLY A 65 3.41 -10.39 21.03
N GLU A 66 3.21 -9.51 20.04
CA GLU A 66 2.03 -9.53 19.19
C GLU A 66 1.93 -10.81 18.35
N LEU A 67 3.04 -11.26 17.76
CA LEU A 67 3.09 -12.50 16.98
C LEU A 67 2.78 -13.73 17.85
N VAL A 68 3.33 -13.82 19.06
CA VAL A 68 3.07 -14.93 19.98
C VAL A 68 1.56 -15.01 20.31
N ARG A 69 0.94 -13.88 20.65
CA ARG A 69 -0.50 -13.81 20.95
C ARG A 69 -1.35 -14.26 19.75
N ARG A 70 -1.06 -13.74 18.55
CA ARG A 70 -1.82 -14.05 17.34
C ARG A 70 -1.68 -15.51 16.92
N LEU A 71 -0.49 -16.09 17.05
CA LEU A 71 -0.25 -17.49 16.73
C LEU A 71 -1.01 -18.42 17.69
N ALA A 72 -0.98 -18.13 18.99
CA ALA A 72 -1.76 -18.87 19.98
C ALA A 72 -3.27 -18.80 19.68
N MET A 73 -3.79 -17.62 19.34
CA MET A 73 -5.19 -17.45 18.94
C MET A 73 -5.54 -18.24 17.67
N ALA A 74 -4.61 -18.34 16.72
CA ALA A 74 -4.83 -19.00 15.44
C ALA A 74 -4.65 -20.53 15.47
N GLU A 75 -4.21 -21.11 16.59
CA GLU A 75 -3.84 -22.53 16.72
C GLU A 75 -4.97 -23.48 16.27
N GLY A 76 -6.22 -23.19 16.64
CA GLY A 76 -7.39 -24.00 16.31
C GLY A 76 -8.07 -23.64 14.98
N LYS A 77 -7.50 -22.77 14.14
CA LYS A 77 -8.18 -22.26 12.94
C LYS A 77 -8.28 -23.32 11.85
N ASP A 78 -9.51 -23.78 11.55
CA ASP A 78 -9.78 -24.58 10.35
C ASP A 78 -9.66 -23.70 9.08
N ARG A 79 -8.97 -24.22 8.07
CA ARG A 79 -8.76 -23.60 6.75
C ARG A 79 -9.22 -24.51 5.62
N SER A 80 -10.08 -25.48 5.92
CA SER A 80 -10.69 -26.33 4.92
C SER A 80 -11.36 -25.47 3.84
N PHE A 81 -10.96 -25.68 2.59
CA PHE A 81 -11.45 -24.89 1.45
C PHE A 81 -12.52 -25.66 0.68
N THR A 82 -12.10 -26.50 -0.28
CA THR A 82 -13.04 -27.27 -1.11
C THR A 82 -12.49 -28.66 -1.45
N LYS A 83 -13.38 -29.62 -1.68
CA LYS A 83 -13.05 -30.98 -2.10
C LYS A 83 -12.96 -31.05 -3.63
N ARG A 84 -11.74 -30.98 -4.16
CA ARG A 84 -11.44 -31.08 -5.61
C ARG A 84 -10.21 -31.95 -5.86
N ARG A 85 -10.08 -32.51 -7.07
CA ARG A 85 -8.90 -33.32 -7.46
C ARG A 85 -7.61 -32.49 -7.46
N HIS A 86 -7.65 -31.31 -8.08
CA HIS A 86 -6.61 -30.29 -8.02
C HIS A 86 -7.20 -28.92 -8.40
N GLY A 87 -6.47 -27.84 -8.14
CA GLY A 87 -6.82 -26.50 -8.64
C GLY A 87 -6.49 -26.35 -10.13
N VAL A 88 -6.95 -25.25 -10.72
CA VAL A 88 -6.52 -24.79 -12.06
C VAL A 88 -5.86 -23.43 -11.86
N PRO A 89 -4.52 -23.36 -11.72
CA PRO A 89 -3.82 -22.09 -11.67
C PRO A 89 -3.84 -21.43 -13.06
N PRO A 90 -3.73 -20.09 -13.16
CA PRO A 90 -3.47 -19.41 -14.44
C PRO A 90 -2.25 -20.01 -15.14
N VAL A 91 -2.32 -20.17 -16.47
CA VAL A 91 -1.22 -20.64 -17.34
C VAL A 91 -0.53 -19.49 -18.04
#